data_AF-A0A949Y3R5-F1
#
_entry.id   AF-A0A949Y3R5-F1
#
_cell.length_a   1.000
_cell.length_b   1.000
_cell.length_c   1.000
_cell.angle_alpha   90.00
_cell.angle_beta   90.00
_cell.angle_gamma   90.00
#
_symmetry.space_group_name_H-M   'P 1'
#
loop_
_entity.id
_entity.type
_entity.pdbx_description
1 polymer ?
#
loop_
_entity_poly.entity_id
_entity_poly.type
_entity_poly.pdbx_seq_one_letter_code
_entity_poly.pdbx_strand_id
1 'polypeptide(L)'
;SALSLAVSLPGQANVDLTTGKRGLQSGGPVAAEDLWQIGSNTKAFTAAALLQLEAEGKLTIDQRVGDWLPQYPAWKNVSIRRLLDMTSGIQGYDNVPAMGRAFTSIDRRFTPLWQTLHQASKV
;
A
#
# COMPACT_ATOMS: atom_id res chain seq x y z
N SER A 1 15.99 -5.58 13.85
CA SER A 1 15.61 -5.42 12.44
C SER A 1 15.40 -6.80 11.81
N ALA A 2 14.58 -6.88 10.78
CA ALA A 2 14.31 -8.12 10.04
C ALA A 2 14.21 -7.86 8.54
N LEU A 3 14.43 -8.89 7.73
CA LEU A 3 14.44 -8.88 6.28
C LEU A 3 13.85 -10.20 5.76
N SER A 4 13.07 -10.11 4.68
CA SER A 4 12.71 -11.22 3.81
C SER A 4 13.00 -10.81 2.37
N LEU A 5 13.58 -11.71 1.58
CA LEU A 5 13.97 -11.49 0.19
C LEU A 5 13.59 -12.73 -0.64
N ALA A 6 12.88 -12.51 -1.74
CA ALA A 6 12.56 -13.54 -2.73
C ALA A 6 13.10 -13.09 -4.10
N VAL A 7 13.83 -13.97 -4.79
CA VAL A 7 14.39 -13.75 -6.12
C VAL A 7 13.94 -14.88 -7.05
N SER A 8 13.35 -14.51 -8.18
CA SER A 8 12.97 -15.46 -9.23
C SER A 8 13.61 -15.03 -10.55
N LEU A 9 14.30 -15.97 -11.20
CA LEU A 9 14.96 -15.77 -12.49
C LEU A 9 14.49 -16.86 -13.48
N PRO A 10 14.28 -16.53 -14.76
CA PRO A 10 13.83 -17.51 -15.74
C PRO A 10 14.78 -18.72 -15.83
N GLY A 11 14.22 -19.92 -15.71
CA GLY A 11 14.98 -21.18 -15.81
C GLY A 11 15.86 -21.50 -14.60
N GLN A 12 15.80 -20.71 -13.52
CA GLN A 12 16.55 -20.97 -12.29
C GLN A 12 15.60 -21.30 -11.13
N ALA A 13 16.12 -22.01 -10.13
CA ALA A 13 15.39 -22.19 -8.88
C ALA A 13 15.22 -20.83 -8.17
N ASN A 14 14.08 -20.64 -7.52
CA ASN A 14 13.84 -19.46 -6.69
C ASN A 14 14.79 -19.44 -5.49
N VAL A 15 15.16 -18.23 -5.07
CA VAL A 15 15.98 -18.01 -3.87
C VAL A 15 15.17 -17.19 -2.88
N ASP A 16 14.86 -17.80 -1.73
CA ASP A 16 14.16 -17.18 -0.61
C ASP A 16 15.07 -17.10 0.62
N LEU A 17 15.24 -15.90 1.18
CA LEU A 17 16.12 -15.64 2.31
C LEU A 17 15.39 -14.82 3.37
N THR A 18 15.56 -15.20 4.64
CA THR A 18 15.01 -14.46 5.78
C THR A 18 16.06 -14.29 6.87
N THR A 19 16.03 -13.16 7.58
CA THR A 19 16.90 -12.91 8.74
C THR A 19 16.27 -11.90 9.69
N GLY A 20 16.62 -11.98 10.98
CA GLY A 20 16.11 -11.11 12.03
C GLY A 20 14.86 -11.65 12.75
N LYS A 21 14.17 -10.78 13.51
CA LYS A 21 13.05 -11.15 14.39
C LYS A 21 11.79 -10.34 14.09
N ARG A 22 10.63 -10.93 14.33
CA ARG A 22 9.30 -10.33 14.11
C ARG A 22 9.01 -9.07 14.94
N GLY A 23 9.77 -8.81 16.01
CA GLY A 23 9.61 -7.61 16.81
C GLY A 23 10.92 -7.17 17.46
N LEU A 24 10.96 -5.89 17.84
CA LEU A 24 12.13 -5.27 18.46
C LEU A 24 12.37 -5.79 19.88
N GLN A 25 11.30 -5.94 20.67
CA GLN A 25 11.37 -6.37 22.08
C GLN A 25 10.98 -7.84 22.28
N SER A 26 10.12 -8.38 21.40
CA SER A 26 9.58 -9.74 21.52
C SER A 26 9.27 -10.30 20.13
N GLY A 27 9.43 -11.61 19.96
CA GLY A 27 9.08 -12.32 18.72
C GLY A 27 10.17 -13.28 18.28
N GLY A 28 9.76 -14.42 17.73
CA GLY A 28 10.67 -15.38 17.12
C GLY A 28 11.31 -14.86 15.83
N PRO A 29 12.19 -15.68 15.20
CA PRO A 29 12.74 -15.39 13.87
C PRO A 29 11.62 -15.09 12.87
N VAL A 30 11.88 -14.23 11.89
CA VAL A 30 10.96 -14.10 10.74
C VAL A 30 10.97 -15.38 9.91
N ALA A 31 9.83 -15.73 9.32
CA ALA A 31 9.66 -16.84 8.40
C ALA A 31 9.32 -16.33 6.99
N ALA A 32 9.49 -17.18 5.98
CA ALA A 32 9.26 -16.80 4.59
C ALA A 32 7.79 -16.44 4.31
N GLU A 33 6.87 -17.00 5.09
CA GLU A 33 5.42 -16.83 4.96
C GLU A 33 4.88 -15.63 5.76
N ASP A 34 5.76 -14.93 6.51
CA ASP A 34 5.34 -13.75 7.27
C ASP A 34 4.88 -12.64 6.32
N LEU A 35 3.77 -11.98 6.69
CA LEU A 35 3.23 -10.86 5.94
C LEU A 35 3.91 -9.54 6.33
N TRP A 36 4.16 -8.70 5.33
CA TRP A 36 4.77 -7.38 5.48
C TRP A 36 3.82 -6.27 5.03
N GLN A 37 3.86 -5.13 5.71
CA GLN A 37 3.25 -3.92 5.19
C GLN A 37 4.11 -3.37 4.05
N ILE A 38 3.63 -3.50 2.81
CA ILE A 38 4.40 -3.16 1.61
C ILE A 38 4.41 -1.66 1.27
N GLY A 39 3.70 -0.83 2.06
CA GLY A 39 3.68 0.62 1.91
C GLY A 39 3.34 1.08 0.48
N SER A 40 4.19 1.93 -0.10
CA SER A 40 3.97 2.52 -1.42
C SER A 40 3.90 1.51 -2.57
N ASN A 41 4.34 0.25 -2.38
CA ASN A 41 4.16 -0.78 -3.40
C ASN A 41 2.67 -1.00 -3.74
N THR A 42 1.75 -0.72 -2.80
CA THR A 42 0.30 -0.78 -3.04
C THR A 42 -0.15 0.11 -4.21
N LYS A 43 0.54 1.23 -4.49
CA LYS A 43 0.18 2.15 -5.60
C LYS A 43 0.19 1.47 -6.96
N ALA A 44 1.13 0.54 -7.19
CA ALA A 44 1.20 -0.20 -8.45
C ALA A 44 -0.04 -1.09 -8.66
N PHE A 45 -0.53 -1.72 -7.59
CA PHE A 45 -1.75 -2.51 -7.63
C PHE A 45 -3.00 -1.64 -7.86
N THR A 46 -3.09 -0.49 -7.20
CA THR A 46 -4.16 0.48 -7.44
C THR A 46 -4.15 1.00 -8.88
N ALA A 47 -2.98 1.30 -9.44
CA ALA A 47 -2.83 1.70 -10.84
C ALA A 47 -3.28 0.59 -11.79
N ALA A 48 -2.86 -0.65 -11.54
CA ALA A 48 -3.29 -1.80 -12.34
C ALA A 48 -4.82 -1.98 -12.32
N ALA A 49 -5.47 -1.81 -11.17
CA ALA A 49 -6.92 -1.88 -11.08
C ALA A 49 -7.63 -0.79 -11.90
N LEU A 50 -7.12 0.46 -11.88
CA LEU A 50 -7.65 1.55 -12.69
C LEU A 50 -7.47 1.31 -14.20
N LEU A 51 -6.30 0.77 -14.60
CA LEU A 51 -6.04 0.43 -16.00
C LEU A 51 -6.89 -0.76 -16.49
N GLN A 52 -7.22 -1.71 -15.61
CA GLN A 52 -8.20 -2.77 -15.92
C GLN A 52 -9.59 -2.18 -16.17
N LEU A 53 -10.04 -1.24 -15.33
CA LEU A 53 -11.32 -0.55 -15.54
C LEU A 53 -11.34 0.25 -16.85
N GLU A 54 -10.21 0.85 -17.24
CA GLU A 54 -10.08 1.49 -18.55
C GLU A 54 -10.17 0.50 -19.71
N ALA A 55 -9.48 -0.65 -19.62
CA ALA A 55 -9.56 -1.71 -20.62
C ALA A 55 -10.98 -2.28 -20.76
N GLU A 56 -11.76 -2.29 -19.68
CA GLU A 56 -13.17 -2.66 -19.66
C GLU A 56 -14.12 -1.55 -20.16
N GLY A 57 -13.60 -0.38 -20.53
CA GLY A 57 -14.39 0.77 -20.99
C GLY A 57 -15.24 1.43 -19.90
N LYS A 58 -14.96 1.17 -18.62
CA LYS A 58 -15.73 1.72 -17.48
C LYS A 58 -15.32 3.14 -17.11
N LEU A 59 -14.08 3.51 -17.43
CA LEU A 59 -13.53 4.86 -17.27
C LEU A 59 -12.44 5.09 -18.32
N THR A 60 -11.94 6.31 -18.43
CA THR A 60 -10.63 6.55 -19.05
C THR A 60 -9.78 7.36 -18.09
N ILE A 61 -8.47 7.11 -18.07
CA ILE A 61 -7.57 7.83 -17.19
C ILE A 61 -7.42 9.32 -17.57
N ASP A 62 -7.92 9.72 -18.74
CA ASP A 62 -7.99 11.13 -19.15
C ASP A 62 -9.22 11.87 -18.59
N GLN A 63 -10.17 11.15 -17.97
CA GLN A 63 -11.24 11.76 -17.19
C GLN A 63 -10.70 12.49 -15.96
N ARG A 64 -11.50 13.43 -15.47
CA ARG A 64 -11.14 14.28 -14.34
C ARG A 64 -11.62 13.67 -13.04
N VAL A 65 -10.89 13.96 -11.96
CA VAL A 65 -11.28 13.60 -10.60
C VAL A 65 -12.67 14.14 -10.27
N GLY A 66 -13.02 15.34 -10.76
CA GLY A 66 -14.34 15.93 -10.52
C GLY A 66 -15.52 15.17 -11.11
N ASP A 67 -15.28 14.32 -12.13
CA ASP A 67 -16.32 13.50 -12.75
C ASP A 67 -16.75 12.35 -11.81
N TRP A 68 -15.86 11.94 -10.90
CA TRP A 68 -16.04 10.79 -10.01
C TRP A 68 -16.16 11.17 -8.54
N LEU A 69 -15.48 12.23 -8.12
CA LEU A 69 -15.37 12.68 -6.73
C LEU A 69 -15.75 14.17 -6.60
N PRO A 70 -17.04 14.51 -6.77
CA PRO A 70 -17.51 15.89 -6.78
C PRO A 70 -17.30 16.62 -5.45
N GLN A 71 -17.10 15.91 -4.34
CA GLN A 71 -16.81 16.47 -3.02
C GLN A 71 -15.43 17.15 -2.91
N TYR A 72 -14.55 17.02 -3.92
CA TYR A 72 -13.23 17.66 -3.94
C TYR A 72 -13.11 18.75 -5.02
N PRO A 73 -13.80 19.90 -4.86
CA PRO A 73 -13.89 20.93 -5.90
C PRO A 73 -12.54 21.57 -6.26
N ALA A 74 -11.59 21.61 -5.32
CA ALA A 74 -10.25 22.16 -5.53
C ALA A 74 -9.43 21.35 -6.56
N TRP A 75 -9.72 20.06 -6.71
CA TRP A 75 -8.98 19.15 -7.58
C TRP A 75 -9.80 18.64 -8.77
N LYS A 76 -10.98 19.23 -9.00
CA LYS A 76 -11.94 18.79 -10.02
C LYS A 76 -11.38 18.72 -11.44
N ASN A 77 -10.31 19.45 -11.75
CA ASN A 77 -9.68 19.50 -13.07
C ASN A 77 -8.44 18.60 -13.22
N VAL A 78 -8.01 17.93 -12.15
CA VAL A 78 -6.90 16.96 -12.19
C VAL A 78 -7.40 15.71 -12.93
N SER A 79 -6.64 15.21 -13.90
CA SER A 79 -6.97 13.93 -14.53
C SER A 79 -6.52 12.75 -13.69
N ILE A 80 -7.17 11.60 -13.85
CA ILE A 80 -6.75 10.35 -13.20
C ILE A 80 -5.30 10.01 -13.58
N ARG A 81 -4.90 10.22 -14.85
CA ARG A 81 -3.53 10.06 -15.35
C ARG A 81 -2.51 10.82 -14.49
N ARG A 82 -2.79 12.08 -14.19
CA ARG A 82 -1.90 12.92 -13.37
C ARG A 82 -1.80 12.47 -11.91
N LEU A 83 -2.77 11.71 -11.40
CA LEU A 83 -2.64 11.05 -10.11
C LEU A 83 -1.75 9.82 -10.20
N LEU A 84 -1.89 9.03 -11.27
CA LEU A 84 -1.14 7.79 -11.48
C LEU A 84 0.36 8.03 -11.73
N ASP A 85 0.71 9.11 -12.41
CA ASP A 85 2.10 9.46 -12.76
C ASP A 85 2.76 10.48 -11.80
N MET A 86 2.06 10.83 -10.71
CA MET A 86 2.53 11.79 -9.69
C MET A 86 2.75 13.22 -10.21
N THR A 87 2.08 13.64 -11.28
CA THR A 87 2.22 15.00 -11.85
C THR A 87 1.03 15.93 -11.56
N SER A 88 0.11 15.54 -10.69
CA SER A 88 -1.12 16.30 -10.37
C SER A 88 -0.88 17.70 -9.80
N GLY A 89 0.24 17.92 -9.11
CA GLY A 89 0.52 19.16 -8.37
C GLY A 89 -0.29 19.30 -7.08
N ILE A 90 -1.05 18.27 -6.67
CA ILE A 90 -1.71 18.24 -5.37
C ILE A 90 -0.63 18.14 -4.28
N GLN A 91 -0.75 18.97 -3.25
CA GLN A 91 0.18 18.94 -2.12
C GLN A 91 0.13 17.56 -1.44
N GLY A 92 1.30 16.92 -1.32
CA GLY A 92 1.42 15.63 -0.64
C GLY A 92 1.02 15.74 0.83
N TYR A 93 0.45 14.67 1.39
CA TYR A 93 0.02 14.63 2.80
C TYR A 93 1.19 14.38 3.77
N ASP A 94 2.33 13.94 3.25
CA ASP A 94 3.53 13.56 3.99
C ASP A 94 4.28 14.77 4.57
N ASN A 95 4.06 15.96 4.00
CA ASN A 95 4.52 17.22 4.56
C ASN A 95 3.63 17.74 5.71
N VAL A 96 2.53 17.05 6.04
CA VAL A 96 1.68 17.40 7.17
C VAL A 96 2.31 16.83 8.45
N PRO A 97 2.69 17.67 9.44
CA PRO A 97 3.40 17.19 10.64
C PRO A 97 2.65 16.10 11.41
N ALA A 98 1.32 16.15 11.40
CA ALA A 98 0.48 15.12 12.00
C ALA A 98 0.66 13.76 11.33
N MET A 99 0.78 13.73 10.00
CA MET A 99 1.01 12.49 9.28
C MET A 99 2.44 11.97 9.49
N GLY A 100 3.44 12.87 9.52
CA GLY A 100 4.81 12.50 9.87
C GLY A 100 4.89 11.76 11.21
N ARG A 101 4.25 12.31 12.25
CA ARG A 101 4.14 11.66 13.57
C ARG A 101 3.45 10.29 13.50
N ALA A 102 2.42 10.18 12.68
CA ALA A 102 1.67 8.94 12.52
C ALA A 102 2.46 7.83 11.80
N PHE A 103 3.42 8.20 10.92
CA PHE A 103 4.32 7.23 10.29
C PHE A 103 5.46 6.78 11.21
N THR A 104 5.95 7.67 12.08
CA THR A 104 7.07 7.37 12.97
C THR A 104 6.65 6.76 14.31
N SER A 105 5.35 6.68 14.61
CA SER A 105 4.86 6.13 15.87
C SER A 105 5.16 4.63 15.97
N ILE A 106 5.98 4.24 16.94
CA ILE A 106 6.40 2.84 17.16
C ILE A 106 5.27 1.95 17.73
N ASP A 107 4.19 2.56 18.21
CA ASP A 107 3.04 1.85 18.81
C ASP A 107 2.00 1.40 17.77
N ARG A 108 2.18 1.72 16.49
CA ARG A 108 1.30 1.22 15.43
C ARG A 108 1.51 -0.28 15.24
N ARG A 109 0.68 -1.05 15.92
CA ARG A 109 0.48 -2.47 15.63
C ARG A 109 -0.57 -2.57 14.52
N PHE A 110 -0.17 -3.11 13.39
CA PHE A 110 -1.16 -3.55 12.40
C PHE A 110 -1.78 -4.85 12.90
N THR A 111 -3.05 -4.77 13.27
CA THR A 111 -3.85 -5.96 13.57
C THR A 111 -4.73 -6.21 12.35
N PRO A 112 -4.45 -7.23 11.53
CA PRO A 112 -5.32 -7.56 10.41
C PRO A 112 -6.75 -7.88 10.89
N LEU A 113 -7.74 -7.52 10.08
CA LEU A 113 -9.16 -7.71 10.41
C LEU A 113 -9.50 -9.16 10.74
N TRP A 114 -8.89 -10.14 10.07
CA TRP A 114 -9.10 -11.56 10.38
C TRP A 114 -8.60 -11.97 11.78
N GLN A 115 -7.49 -11.40 12.27
CA GLN A 115 -7.05 -11.63 13.66
C GLN A 115 -8.00 -10.99 14.67
N THR A 116 -8.59 -9.85 14.32
CA THR A 116 -9.57 -9.15 15.15
C THR A 116 -10.86 -9.96 15.26
N LEU A 117 -11.33 -10.53 14.14
CA LEU A 117 -12.53 -11.38 14.09
C LEU A 117 -12.35 -12.70 14.85
N HIS A 118 -11.16 -13.33 14.80
CA HIS A 118 -10.87 -14.54 15.58
C HIS A 118 -10.74 -14.29 17.10
N GLN A 119 -10.45 -13.06 17.52
CA GLN A 119 -10.45 -12.68 18.94
C GLN A 119 -11.86 -12.36 19.44
N ALA A 120 -12.70 -11.75 18.61
CA ALA A 120 -14.09 -11.44 18.94
C ALA A 120 -14.99 -12.70 19.05
N SER A 121 -14.64 -13.80 18.38
CA SER A 121 -15.39 -15.06 18.45
C SER A 121 -15.04 -15.94 19.67
N LYS A 122 -14.17 -15.45 20.57
CA LYS A 122 -13.77 -16.14 21.81
C LYS A 122 -14.30 -15.45 23.07
N VAL A 123 -15.29 -14.56 22.93
CA VAL A 123 -16.04 -13.92 24.03
C VAL A 123 -17.49 -14.35 23.98
#